data_AF-A0AAX2HZ53-F1
#
_entry.id   AF-A0AAX2HZ53-F1
#
_cell.length_a   1.000
_cell.length_b   1.000
_cell.length_c   1.000
_cell.angle_alpha   90.00
_cell.angle_beta   90.00
_cell.angle_gamma   90.00
#
_symmetry.space_group_name_H-M   'P 1'
#
loop_
_entity.id
_entity.type
_entity.pdbx_description
1 polymer ?
#
loop_
_entity_poly.entity_id
_entity_poly.type
_entity_poly.pdbx_seq_one_letter_code
_entity_poly.pdbx_strand_id
1 'polypeptide(L)'
;MNDNKTMLFIPGATNPFIFADNITDLRDKRKALISDKNTRELFSKHFYLYYRQDGNTYLGVNSMLEQIVSGVVDTNYIMYSNKNIRERNVFESMAFSTRERSFNDGDVIIKSNAEVQRDYALNVLQTILSLSPIFDIVLPEVSIPISLGITASSVGISFDELINGDTYEERRSAIPGLATNAVLLGISFAIPFLISKAAENKLIINNLVGSDENILNKNNLADFLEKYNISESDIPENGSLVINLKNTNVPVRLVKLNDEEGEIVAIKGSTLSGIYYEVDTETGYEILSRRVFRTEYNEKIYWTRGGGLKGGQPFNFEGLDIPVYFIDKPYSELASSVELSFVNDDSPLLFPEMDSRLPKPTPELDIKYYSSNLSSFKEDTVILMRGTT
;
A
#
# COMPACT_ATOMS: atom_id res chain seq x y z
N MET A 1 20.71 7.69 -15.50
CA MET A 1 19.57 6.81 -15.83
C MET A 1 20.16 5.55 -16.44
N ASN A 2 19.63 4.37 -16.09
CA ASN A 2 20.12 3.14 -16.68
C ASN A 2 19.35 2.94 -17.99
N ASP A 3 19.91 3.44 -19.09
CA ASP A 3 19.27 3.48 -20.41
C ASP A 3 19.10 2.07 -21.04
N ASN A 4 19.45 1.02 -20.29
CA ASN A 4 19.59 -0.35 -20.77
C ASN A 4 18.25 -1.10 -20.90
N LYS A 5 17.29 -0.90 -19.98
CA LYS A 5 16.02 -1.64 -19.98
C LYS A 5 14.87 -0.84 -19.38
N THR A 6 13.66 -1.15 -19.84
CA THR A 6 12.40 -0.70 -19.25
C THR A 6 11.71 -1.87 -18.53
N MET A 7 11.13 -1.63 -17.36
CA MET A 7 10.42 -2.64 -16.59
C MET A 7 9.08 -2.10 -16.08
N LEU A 8 8.02 -2.90 -16.21
CA LEU A 8 6.73 -2.68 -15.58
C LEU A 8 6.54 -3.70 -14.46
N PHE A 9 6.22 -3.20 -13.26
CA PHE A 9 5.76 -4.02 -12.14
C PHE A 9 4.22 -4.07 -12.15
N ILE A 10 3.64 -5.28 -12.10
CA ILE A 10 2.20 -5.53 -12.08
C ILE A 10 1.83 -6.60 -11.04
N PRO A 11 1.28 -6.20 -9.87
CA PRO A 11 0.94 -7.15 -8.81
C PRO A 11 -0.05 -8.24 -9.23
N GLY A 12 0.07 -9.43 -8.66
CA GLY A 12 -0.86 -10.54 -8.86
C GLY A 12 -0.78 -11.25 -10.21
N ALA A 13 0.03 -10.76 -11.14
CA ALA A 13 0.29 -11.46 -12.38
C ALA A 13 1.21 -12.67 -12.15
N THR A 14 1.07 -13.69 -13.00
CA THR A 14 1.96 -14.87 -13.05
C THR A 14 3.43 -14.49 -13.16
N ASN A 15 3.74 -13.44 -13.92
CA ASN A 15 5.04 -12.76 -13.87
C ASN A 15 4.82 -11.28 -13.50
N PRO A 16 5.12 -10.88 -12.24
CA PRO A 16 4.96 -9.50 -11.80
C PRO A 16 5.88 -8.49 -12.49
N PHE A 17 6.94 -8.93 -13.19
CA PHE A 17 7.93 -8.05 -13.82
C PHE A 17 7.99 -8.26 -15.34
N ILE A 18 7.45 -7.29 -16.08
CA ILE A 18 7.47 -7.28 -17.54
C ILE A 18 8.63 -6.41 -18.01
N PHE A 19 9.65 -7.05 -18.61
CA PHE A 19 10.81 -6.35 -19.18
C PHE A 19 10.63 -6.07 -20.67
N ALA A 20 11.14 -4.92 -21.09
CA ALA A 20 11.17 -4.46 -22.47
C ALA A 20 12.48 -3.70 -22.74
N ASP A 21 12.88 -3.65 -24.01
CA ASP A 21 14.10 -2.94 -24.39
C ASP A 21 13.91 -1.43 -24.22
N ASN A 22 12.71 -0.93 -24.53
CA ASN A 22 12.35 0.48 -24.40
C ASN A 22 10.82 0.64 -24.21
N ILE A 23 10.36 1.88 -24.09
CA ILE A 23 8.95 2.21 -23.87
C ILE A 23 8.03 1.78 -25.03
N THR A 24 8.51 1.81 -26.28
CA THR A 24 7.72 1.41 -27.45
C THR A 24 7.47 -0.09 -27.44
N ASP A 25 8.51 -0.90 -27.22
CA ASP A 25 8.38 -2.36 -27.03
C ASP A 25 7.42 -2.69 -25.88
N LEU A 26 7.49 -1.97 -24.76
CA LEU A 26 6.55 -2.15 -23.65
C LEU A 26 5.11 -1.82 -24.05
N ARG A 27 4.87 -0.76 -24.84
CA ARG A 27 3.54 -0.38 -25.33
C ARG A 27 2.96 -1.46 -26.25
N ASP A 28 3.76 -1.99 -27.15
CA ASP A 28 3.35 -3.05 -28.09
C ASP A 28 3.02 -4.34 -27.34
N LYS A 29 3.89 -4.77 -26.42
CA LYS A 29 3.63 -5.91 -25.51
C LYS A 29 2.33 -5.71 -24.73
N ARG A 30 2.09 -4.51 -24.21
CA ARG A 30 0.85 -4.21 -23.50
C ARG A 30 -0.37 -4.28 -24.39
N LYS A 31 -0.34 -3.69 -25.58
CA LYS A 31 -1.44 -3.76 -26.56
C LYS A 31 -1.76 -5.22 -26.92
N ALA A 32 -0.73 -6.04 -27.12
CA ALA A 32 -0.90 -7.47 -27.38
C ALA A 32 -1.59 -8.19 -26.21
N LEU A 33 -1.16 -7.95 -24.96
CA LEU A 33 -1.78 -8.54 -23.77
C LEU A 33 -3.27 -8.18 -23.62
N ILE A 34 -3.63 -6.90 -23.82
CA ILE A 34 -5.02 -6.44 -23.67
C ILE A 34 -5.90 -6.64 -24.92
N SER A 35 -5.38 -7.32 -25.95
CA SER A 35 -6.16 -7.60 -27.16
C SER A 35 -7.33 -8.56 -26.86
N ASP A 36 -7.12 -9.48 -25.93
CA ASP A 36 -8.19 -10.32 -25.37
C ASP A 36 -9.09 -9.49 -24.45
N LYS A 37 -10.42 -9.68 -24.56
CA LYS A 37 -11.40 -8.91 -23.80
C LYS A 37 -11.30 -9.18 -22.29
N ASN A 38 -11.19 -10.46 -21.89
CA ASN A 38 -11.11 -10.82 -20.47
C ASN A 38 -9.82 -10.27 -19.85
N THR A 39 -8.70 -10.43 -20.54
CA THR A 39 -7.40 -9.89 -20.12
C THR A 39 -7.44 -8.37 -20.02
N ARG A 40 -8.12 -7.66 -20.94
CA ARG A 40 -8.32 -6.21 -20.85
C ARG A 40 -9.14 -5.80 -19.63
N GLU A 41 -10.19 -6.55 -19.29
CA GLU A 41 -11.00 -6.30 -18.10
C GLU A 41 -10.20 -6.54 -16.81
N LEU A 42 -9.40 -7.61 -16.74
CA LEU A 42 -8.50 -7.87 -15.61
C LEU A 42 -7.44 -6.79 -15.46
N PHE A 43 -6.83 -6.36 -16.58
CA PHE A 43 -5.87 -5.26 -16.57
C PHE A 43 -6.49 -3.94 -16.06
N SER A 44 -7.76 -3.67 -16.40
CA SER A 44 -8.43 -2.45 -15.93
C SER A 44 -8.74 -2.46 -14.42
N LYS A 45 -8.72 -3.62 -13.75
CA LYS A 45 -8.86 -3.72 -12.29
C LYS A 45 -7.68 -3.12 -11.52
N HIS A 46 -6.60 -2.71 -12.17
CA HIS A 46 -5.52 -1.92 -11.53
C HIS A 46 -5.86 -0.43 -11.39
N PHE A 47 -6.97 0.03 -11.95
CA PHE A 47 -7.41 1.44 -11.91
C PHE A 47 -8.62 1.61 -10.99
N TYR A 48 -8.78 2.82 -10.48
CA TYR A 48 -9.94 3.26 -9.68
C TYR A 48 -11.23 3.03 -10.47
N LEU A 49 -12.31 2.67 -9.79
CA LEU A 49 -13.64 2.53 -10.39
C LEU A 49 -14.07 3.81 -11.11
N TYR A 50 -13.83 4.97 -10.48
CA TYR A 50 -14.14 6.27 -11.05
C TYR A 50 -13.41 6.51 -12.39
N TYR A 51 -12.10 6.20 -12.47
CA TYR A 51 -11.33 6.40 -13.71
C TYR A 51 -11.62 5.38 -14.80
N ARG A 52 -12.27 4.25 -14.48
CA ARG A 52 -12.67 3.25 -15.47
C ARG A 52 -13.90 3.68 -16.27
N GLN A 53 -14.71 4.59 -15.73
CA GLN A 53 -15.92 5.12 -16.35
C GLN A 53 -15.61 6.34 -17.23
N ASP A 54 -16.39 6.53 -18.28
CA ASP A 54 -16.30 7.74 -19.11
C ASP A 54 -16.85 8.95 -18.34
N GLY A 55 -16.13 10.07 -18.43
CA GLY A 55 -16.60 11.34 -17.89
C GLY A 55 -17.46 12.11 -18.91
N ASN A 56 -17.99 13.25 -18.48
CA ASN A 56 -18.84 14.10 -19.34
C ASN A 56 -18.11 14.63 -20.59
N THR A 57 -16.81 14.86 -20.49
CA THR A 57 -16.00 15.49 -21.57
C THR A 57 -14.90 14.57 -22.10
N TYR A 58 -14.34 13.71 -21.25
CA TYR A 58 -13.18 12.88 -21.57
C TYR A 58 -13.50 11.41 -21.32
N LEU A 59 -12.92 10.54 -22.15
CA LEU A 59 -13.07 9.09 -22.03
C LEU A 59 -12.36 8.55 -20.79
N GLY A 60 -12.90 7.47 -20.25
CA GLY A 60 -12.35 6.68 -19.17
C GLY A 60 -11.42 5.57 -19.66
N VAL A 61 -10.82 4.86 -18.70
CA VAL A 61 -9.80 3.84 -18.98
C VAL A 61 -10.35 2.72 -19.87
N ASN A 62 -11.56 2.20 -19.62
CA ASN A 62 -12.06 1.05 -20.38
C ASN A 62 -12.23 1.39 -21.87
N SER A 63 -12.92 2.50 -22.18
CA SER A 63 -13.12 2.98 -23.55
C SER A 63 -11.80 3.29 -24.26
N MET A 64 -10.84 3.90 -23.55
CA MET A 64 -9.50 4.16 -24.09
C MET A 64 -8.73 2.88 -24.42
N LEU A 65 -8.78 1.85 -23.57
CA LEU A 65 -8.12 0.57 -23.83
C LEU A 65 -8.74 -0.14 -25.05
N GLU A 66 -10.06 -0.10 -25.20
CA GLU A 66 -10.75 -0.64 -26.39
C GLU A 66 -10.32 0.07 -27.68
N GLN A 67 -10.23 1.40 -27.64
CA GLN A 67 -9.80 2.20 -28.79
C GLN A 67 -8.31 2.06 -29.13
N ILE A 68 -7.46 1.78 -28.15
CA ILE A 68 -6.03 1.44 -28.38
C ILE A 68 -5.92 0.10 -29.12
N VAL A 69 -6.71 -0.90 -28.71
CA VAL A 69 -6.71 -2.23 -29.34
C VAL A 69 -7.23 -2.12 -30.78
N SER A 70 -8.34 -1.40 -30.99
CA SER A 70 -8.91 -1.19 -32.34
C SER A 70 -8.02 -0.33 -33.26
N GLY A 71 -7.06 0.41 -32.69
CA GLY A 71 -6.15 1.29 -33.42
C GLY A 71 -6.70 2.68 -33.71
N VAL A 72 -7.85 3.04 -33.14
CA VAL A 72 -8.40 4.42 -33.20
C VAL A 72 -7.53 5.38 -32.39
N VAL A 73 -7.04 4.94 -31.23
CA VAL A 73 -6.13 5.69 -30.36
C VAL A 73 -4.71 5.18 -30.55
N ASP A 74 -3.74 6.10 -30.64
CA ASP A 74 -2.33 5.77 -30.71
C ASP A 74 -1.85 5.12 -29.40
N THR A 75 -1.02 4.09 -29.51
CA THR A 75 -0.32 3.45 -28.40
C THR A 75 0.49 4.42 -27.54
N ASN A 76 0.86 5.59 -28.05
CA ASN A 76 1.54 6.64 -27.29
C ASN A 76 0.71 7.18 -26.09
N TYR A 77 -0.62 6.94 -26.08
CA TYR A 77 -1.49 7.28 -24.95
C TYR A 77 -1.24 6.37 -23.72
N ILE A 78 -0.63 5.19 -23.92
CA ILE A 78 -0.06 4.43 -22.83
C ILE A 78 1.19 5.16 -22.32
N MET A 79 1.22 5.46 -21.02
CA MET A 79 2.26 6.33 -20.44
C MET A 79 2.26 7.72 -21.10
N TYR A 80 1.08 8.32 -21.27
CA TYR A 80 0.94 9.68 -21.80
C TYR A 80 1.45 10.74 -20.82
N SER A 81 0.98 10.69 -19.56
CA SER A 81 1.26 11.72 -18.56
C SER A 81 2.67 11.63 -17.97
N ASN A 82 3.29 10.44 -17.93
CA ASN A 82 4.64 10.21 -17.40
C ASN A 82 4.91 10.87 -16.03
N LYS A 83 3.96 10.74 -15.10
CA LYS A 83 4.08 11.32 -13.76
C LYS A 83 5.28 10.72 -13.01
N ASN A 84 6.23 11.57 -12.65
CA ASN A 84 7.37 11.17 -11.82
C ASN A 84 6.91 10.79 -10.41
N ILE A 85 7.45 9.69 -9.89
CA ILE A 85 7.34 9.28 -8.48
C ILE A 85 8.45 9.98 -7.69
N ARG A 86 8.11 10.59 -6.55
CA ARG A 86 9.03 11.47 -5.80
C ARG A 86 9.57 10.81 -4.54
N GLU A 87 8.85 9.85 -3.99
CA GLU A 87 9.22 9.13 -2.79
C GLU A 87 10.46 8.26 -3.04
N ARG A 88 11.29 8.09 -2.01
CA ARG A 88 12.53 7.31 -2.11
C ARG A 88 12.27 5.83 -2.33
N ASN A 89 11.22 5.31 -1.69
CA ASN A 89 10.77 3.93 -1.85
C ASN A 89 9.47 3.92 -2.65
N VAL A 90 9.46 3.25 -3.80
CA VAL A 90 8.28 3.17 -4.68
C VAL A 90 7.07 2.55 -3.99
N PHE A 91 7.28 1.66 -3.02
CA PHE A 91 6.20 1.00 -2.30
C PHE A 91 5.42 1.97 -1.40
N GLU A 92 6.04 3.08 -0.96
CA GLU A 92 5.32 4.13 -0.23
C GLU A 92 4.27 4.80 -1.13
N SER A 93 4.66 5.19 -2.35
CA SER A 93 3.75 5.77 -3.33
C SER A 93 2.65 4.79 -3.75
N MET A 94 2.99 3.50 -3.89
CA MET A 94 2.02 2.45 -4.24
C MET A 94 1.04 2.19 -3.09
N ALA A 95 1.50 2.19 -1.84
CA ALA A 95 0.65 2.04 -0.67
C ALA A 95 -0.30 3.24 -0.53
N PHE A 96 0.21 4.47 -0.65
CA PHE A 96 -0.59 5.68 -0.55
C PHE A 96 -1.68 5.76 -1.63
N SER A 97 -1.32 5.48 -2.89
CA SER A 97 -2.29 5.44 -4.00
C SER A 97 -3.32 4.31 -3.85
N THR A 98 -2.91 3.12 -3.39
CA THR A 98 -3.84 2.02 -3.10
C THR A 98 -4.81 2.37 -1.96
N ARG A 99 -4.34 3.06 -0.91
CA ARG A 99 -5.18 3.57 0.17
C ARG A 99 -6.19 4.60 -0.33
N GLU A 100 -5.75 5.58 -1.10
CA GLU A 100 -6.64 6.57 -1.71
C GLU A 100 -7.68 5.89 -2.61
N ARG A 101 -7.27 4.86 -3.37
CA ARG A 101 -8.17 4.04 -4.17
C ARG A 101 -9.21 3.32 -3.33
N SER A 102 -8.83 2.68 -2.22
CA SER A 102 -9.81 1.95 -1.39
C SER A 102 -10.92 2.86 -0.86
N PHE A 103 -10.61 4.12 -0.53
CA PHE A 103 -11.62 5.10 -0.11
C PHE A 103 -12.56 5.48 -1.26
N ASN A 104 -12.01 5.80 -2.43
CA ASN A 104 -12.81 6.20 -3.60
C ASN A 104 -13.67 5.05 -4.12
N ASP A 105 -13.09 3.85 -4.26
CA ASP A 105 -13.83 2.67 -4.70
C ASP A 105 -14.92 2.30 -3.68
N GLY A 106 -14.63 2.40 -2.38
CA GLY A 106 -15.63 2.23 -1.31
C GLY A 106 -16.79 3.21 -1.42
N ASP A 107 -16.51 4.50 -1.64
CA ASP A 107 -17.55 5.53 -1.81
C ASP A 107 -18.47 5.21 -3.00
N VAL A 108 -17.89 4.78 -4.13
CA VAL A 108 -18.65 4.36 -5.32
C VAL A 108 -19.49 3.11 -5.04
N ILE A 109 -18.92 2.09 -4.38
CA ILE A 109 -19.64 0.84 -4.05
C ILE A 109 -20.85 1.12 -3.15
N ILE A 110 -20.74 2.07 -2.22
CA ILE A 110 -21.83 2.42 -1.31
C ILE A 110 -22.88 3.32 -1.99
N LYS A 111 -22.46 4.31 -2.79
CA LYS A 111 -23.38 5.30 -3.40
C LYS A 111 -24.05 4.82 -4.69
N SER A 112 -23.34 4.11 -5.55
CA SER A 112 -23.83 3.74 -6.90
C SER A 112 -23.51 2.29 -7.25
N ASN A 113 -24.43 1.39 -6.88
CA ASN A 113 -24.31 -0.05 -7.08
C ASN A 113 -25.47 -0.68 -7.91
N ALA A 114 -26.28 0.14 -8.57
CA ALA A 114 -27.27 -0.34 -9.53
C ALA A 114 -26.60 -0.80 -10.84
N GLU A 115 -27.01 -1.95 -11.38
CA GLU A 115 -26.55 -2.50 -12.67
C GLU A 115 -25.02 -2.65 -12.82
N VAL A 116 -24.31 -2.95 -11.73
CA VAL A 116 -22.86 -3.18 -11.74
C VAL A 116 -22.50 -4.67 -11.93
N GLN A 117 -21.23 -4.94 -12.28
CA GLN A 117 -20.69 -6.30 -12.37
C GLN A 117 -20.65 -7.02 -11.01
N ARG A 118 -20.63 -8.35 -11.02
CA ARG A 118 -20.63 -9.21 -9.82
C ARG A 118 -19.39 -9.04 -8.92
N ASP A 119 -18.26 -8.65 -9.50
CA ASP A 119 -16.97 -8.47 -8.82
C ASP A 119 -16.71 -7.02 -8.37
N TYR A 120 -17.70 -6.14 -8.49
CA TYR A 120 -17.55 -4.70 -8.26
C TYR A 120 -17.06 -4.35 -6.86
N ALA A 121 -17.58 -5.03 -5.83
CA ALA A 121 -17.18 -4.79 -4.45
C ALA A 121 -15.77 -5.30 -4.12
N LEU A 122 -15.21 -6.22 -4.92
CA LEU A 122 -13.89 -6.80 -4.68
C LEU A 122 -12.73 -5.86 -5.03
N ASN A 123 -13.00 -4.70 -5.67
CA ASN A 123 -11.96 -3.72 -6.01
C ASN A 123 -11.19 -3.22 -4.78
N VAL A 124 -11.83 -3.12 -3.60
CA VAL A 124 -11.16 -2.70 -2.36
C VAL A 124 -10.15 -3.74 -1.86
N LEU A 125 -10.29 -5.01 -2.25
CA LEU A 125 -9.38 -6.10 -1.90
C LEU A 125 -8.44 -6.50 -3.05
N GLN A 126 -8.64 -5.99 -4.27
CA GLN A 126 -7.90 -6.38 -5.46
C GLN A 126 -6.38 -6.33 -5.24
N THR A 127 -5.86 -5.21 -4.77
CA THR A 127 -4.41 -5.04 -4.56
C THR A 127 -3.89 -5.93 -3.44
N ILE A 128 -4.66 -6.10 -2.35
CA ILE A 128 -4.27 -6.94 -1.20
C ILE A 128 -4.19 -8.42 -1.61
N LEU A 129 -5.21 -8.92 -2.30
CA LEU A 129 -5.27 -10.31 -2.75
C LEU A 129 -4.26 -10.61 -3.86
N SER A 130 -3.82 -9.58 -4.59
CA SER A 130 -2.73 -9.67 -5.57
C SER A 130 -1.34 -9.90 -4.94
N LEU A 131 -1.23 -9.82 -3.61
CA LEU A 131 -0.01 -10.14 -2.86
C LEU A 131 0.11 -11.63 -2.50
N SER A 132 -0.74 -12.49 -3.06
CA SER A 132 -0.57 -13.95 -2.94
C SER A 132 0.87 -14.32 -3.30
N PRO A 133 1.58 -15.10 -2.46
CA PRO A 133 2.93 -15.52 -2.77
C PRO A 133 2.93 -16.35 -4.06
N ILE A 134 3.93 -16.12 -4.92
CA ILE A 134 4.15 -16.91 -6.13
C ILE A 134 4.88 -18.23 -5.85
N PHE A 135 5.45 -18.36 -4.65
CA PHE A 135 6.04 -19.60 -4.15
C PHE A 135 4.98 -20.37 -3.36
N ASP A 136 4.97 -21.69 -3.53
CA ASP A 136 4.00 -22.54 -2.84
C ASP A 136 4.29 -22.60 -1.34
N ILE A 137 3.23 -22.47 -0.54
CA ILE A 137 3.25 -22.69 0.91
C ILE A 137 2.48 -23.97 1.19
N VAL A 138 3.16 -24.95 1.77
CA VAL A 138 2.58 -26.27 2.09
C VAL A 138 2.43 -26.38 3.60
N LEU A 139 1.21 -26.15 4.09
CA LEU A 139 0.83 -26.29 5.49
C LEU A 139 -0.50 -27.07 5.61
N PRO A 140 -0.68 -27.90 6.65
CA PRO A 140 -1.91 -28.65 6.84
C PRO A 140 -3.13 -27.73 6.95
N GLU A 141 -4.20 -28.05 6.20
CA GLU A 141 -5.50 -27.36 6.24
C GLU A 141 -5.46 -25.84 5.95
N VAL A 142 -4.38 -25.33 5.37
CA VAL A 142 -4.29 -23.93 4.95
C VAL A 142 -4.96 -23.75 3.59
N SER A 143 -5.97 -22.89 3.55
CA SER A 143 -6.65 -22.51 2.31
C SER A 143 -5.80 -21.56 1.49
N ILE A 144 -5.32 -21.98 0.32
CA ILE A 144 -4.52 -21.15 -0.58
C ILE A 144 -5.40 -20.41 -1.60
N PRO A 145 -5.03 -19.21 -2.09
CA PRO A 145 -5.90 -18.39 -2.95
C PRO A 145 -6.47 -19.11 -4.18
N ILE A 146 -5.67 -19.94 -4.87
CA ILE A 146 -6.16 -20.72 -6.03
C ILE A 146 -7.25 -21.72 -5.65
N SER A 147 -7.17 -22.33 -4.46
CA SER A 147 -8.23 -23.22 -3.93
C SER A 147 -9.50 -22.47 -3.53
N LEU A 148 -9.43 -21.14 -3.46
CA LEU A 148 -10.53 -20.24 -3.14
C LEU A 148 -11.13 -19.56 -4.38
N GLY A 149 -10.74 -19.98 -5.59
CA GLY A 149 -11.19 -19.40 -6.84
C GLY A 149 -10.52 -18.07 -7.21
N ILE A 150 -9.37 -17.74 -6.60
CA ILE A 150 -8.52 -16.61 -6.97
C ILE A 150 -7.40 -17.13 -7.87
N THR A 151 -7.52 -16.89 -9.17
CA THR A 151 -6.56 -17.39 -10.17
C THR A 151 -5.63 -16.29 -10.65
N ALA A 152 -4.38 -16.62 -10.96
CA ALA A 152 -3.42 -15.68 -11.53
C ALA A 152 -3.51 -15.65 -13.07
N SER A 153 -3.31 -14.48 -13.66
CA SER A 153 -3.27 -14.25 -15.12
C SER A 153 -1.99 -13.53 -15.54
N SER A 154 -1.83 -13.16 -16.81
CA SER A 154 -0.69 -12.35 -17.28
C SER A 154 -0.72 -10.90 -16.78
N VAL A 155 -1.86 -10.44 -16.25
CA VAL A 155 -2.10 -9.02 -15.90
C VAL A 155 -2.66 -8.81 -14.49
N GLY A 156 -2.67 -9.82 -13.64
CA GLY A 156 -3.22 -9.75 -12.28
C GLY A 156 -4.02 -10.98 -11.91
N ILE A 157 -4.84 -10.87 -10.86
CA ILE A 157 -5.73 -11.94 -10.39
C ILE A 157 -7.13 -11.84 -11.01
N SER A 158 -7.83 -12.97 -11.07
CA SER A 158 -9.24 -13.10 -11.46
C SER A 158 -10.04 -13.85 -10.38
N PHE A 159 -11.30 -13.44 -10.21
CA PHE A 159 -12.26 -14.07 -9.30
C PHE A 159 -13.31 -14.92 -10.02
N ASP A 160 -13.13 -15.21 -11.31
CA ASP A 160 -14.17 -15.86 -12.13
C ASP A 160 -14.62 -17.21 -11.55
N GLU A 161 -13.69 -18.03 -11.06
CA GLU A 161 -14.01 -19.30 -10.39
C GLU A 161 -14.79 -19.10 -9.08
N LEU A 162 -14.45 -18.07 -8.29
CA LEU A 162 -15.18 -17.73 -7.07
C LEU A 162 -16.60 -17.22 -7.38
N ILE A 163 -16.75 -16.43 -8.44
CA ILE A 163 -17.98 -15.70 -8.76
C ILE A 163 -18.94 -16.51 -9.65
N ASN A 164 -18.42 -17.24 -10.64
CA ASN A 164 -19.18 -17.94 -11.66
C ASN A 164 -18.89 -19.45 -11.70
N GLY A 165 -17.76 -19.92 -11.13
CA GLY A 165 -17.38 -21.34 -11.16
C GLY A 165 -18.34 -22.22 -10.35
N ASP A 166 -18.63 -23.42 -10.86
CA ASP A 166 -19.63 -24.33 -10.29
C ASP A 166 -19.30 -24.79 -8.87
N THR A 167 -18.02 -24.81 -8.50
CA THR A 167 -17.51 -25.21 -7.17
C THR A 167 -18.20 -24.46 -6.00
N TYR A 168 -18.57 -23.20 -6.22
CA TYR A 168 -19.20 -22.36 -5.19
C TYR A 168 -20.68 -22.06 -5.46
N GLU A 169 -21.28 -22.62 -6.52
CA GLU A 169 -22.67 -22.33 -6.89
C GLU A 169 -23.66 -22.74 -5.80
N GLU A 170 -23.41 -23.84 -5.10
CA GLU A 170 -24.21 -24.27 -3.94
C GLU A 170 -24.28 -23.18 -2.85
N ARG A 171 -23.14 -22.52 -2.57
CA ARG A 171 -23.06 -21.46 -1.55
C ARG A 171 -23.72 -20.17 -2.05
N ARG A 172 -23.51 -19.81 -3.32
CA ARG A 172 -24.10 -18.61 -3.92
C ARG A 172 -25.62 -18.71 -3.99
N SER A 173 -26.15 -19.81 -4.50
CA SER A 173 -27.60 -20.03 -4.65
C SER A 173 -28.35 -20.05 -3.31
N ALA A 174 -27.67 -20.37 -2.20
CA ALA A 174 -28.22 -20.31 -0.85
C ALA A 174 -28.37 -18.89 -0.27
N ILE A 175 -27.71 -17.88 -0.85
CA ILE A 175 -27.73 -16.51 -0.33
C ILE A 175 -28.84 -15.70 -1.02
N PRO A 176 -29.80 -15.15 -0.27
CA PRO A 176 -30.89 -14.37 -0.84
C PRO A 176 -30.41 -13.03 -1.41
N GLY A 177 -31.14 -12.49 -2.38
CA GLY A 177 -30.88 -11.18 -2.99
C GLY A 177 -29.83 -11.16 -4.11
N LEU A 178 -28.98 -12.19 -4.22
CA LEU A 178 -27.95 -12.27 -5.27
C LEU A 178 -28.54 -12.30 -6.69
N ALA A 179 -29.73 -12.90 -6.85
CA ALA A 179 -30.42 -13.01 -8.13
C ALA A 179 -30.90 -11.65 -8.67
N THR A 180 -31.12 -10.66 -7.80
CA THR A 180 -31.66 -9.34 -8.18
C THR A 180 -30.62 -8.23 -8.06
N ASN A 181 -29.53 -8.42 -7.31
CA ASN A 181 -28.49 -7.42 -7.10
C ASN A 181 -27.09 -8.06 -7.21
N ALA A 182 -26.43 -7.85 -8.36
CA ALA A 182 -25.14 -8.46 -8.67
C ALA A 182 -24.01 -8.07 -7.68
N VAL A 183 -24.03 -6.84 -7.15
CA VAL A 183 -23.01 -6.37 -6.18
C VAL A 183 -22.94 -7.23 -4.91
N LEU A 184 -24.07 -7.87 -4.54
CA LEU A 184 -24.14 -8.71 -3.34
C LEU A 184 -23.29 -9.97 -3.46
N LEU A 185 -22.90 -10.40 -4.67
CA LEU A 185 -21.93 -11.50 -4.81
C LEU A 185 -20.58 -11.15 -4.20
N GLY A 186 -20.14 -9.90 -4.34
CA GLY A 186 -18.96 -9.40 -3.65
C GLY A 186 -19.20 -9.22 -2.14
N ILE A 187 -20.28 -8.52 -1.77
CA ILE A 187 -20.52 -8.06 -0.39
C ILE A 187 -20.98 -9.19 0.54
N SER A 188 -21.95 -9.99 0.12
CA SER A 188 -22.62 -10.99 0.97
C SER A 188 -22.02 -12.38 0.86
N PHE A 189 -21.26 -12.66 -0.21
CA PHE A 189 -20.62 -13.95 -0.41
C PHE A 189 -19.08 -13.87 -0.39
N ALA A 190 -18.47 -13.23 -1.39
CA ALA A 190 -17.03 -13.35 -1.61
C ALA A 190 -16.19 -12.72 -0.49
N ILE A 191 -16.48 -11.48 -0.07
CA ILE A 191 -15.71 -10.80 0.99
C ILE A 191 -15.79 -11.58 2.33
N PRO A 192 -16.99 -11.94 2.86
CA PRO A 192 -17.08 -12.72 4.09
C PRO A 192 -16.40 -14.09 3.99
N PHE A 193 -16.51 -14.77 2.84
CA PHE A 193 -15.86 -16.05 2.61
C PHE A 193 -14.33 -15.95 2.64
N LEU A 194 -13.75 -14.95 1.98
CA LEU A 194 -12.30 -14.74 1.98
C LEU A 194 -11.79 -14.34 3.38
N ILE A 195 -12.54 -13.49 4.11
CA ILE A 195 -12.19 -13.11 5.48
C ILE A 195 -12.23 -14.32 6.43
N SER A 196 -13.24 -15.19 6.33
CA SER A 196 -13.33 -16.36 7.20
C SER A 196 -12.17 -17.34 6.95
N LYS A 197 -11.79 -17.57 5.69
CA LYS A 197 -10.63 -18.40 5.34
C LYS A 197 -9.29 -17.78 5.76
N ALA A 198 -9.15 -16.46 5.66
CA ALA A 198 -7.98 -15.77 6.21
C ALA A 198 -7.89 -15.89 7.73
N ALA A 199 -9.02 -15.83 8.44
CA ALA A 199 -9.06 -16.01 9.90
C ALA A 199 -8.70 -17.45 10.31
N GLU A 200 -9.23 -18.46 9.61
CA GLU A 200 -8.85 -19.87 9.80
C GLU A 200 -7.34 -20.06 9.59
N ASN A 201 -6.80 -19.58 8.46
CA ASN A 201 -5.37 -19.66 8.14
C ASN A 201 -4.51 -19.00 9.23
N LYS A 202 -4.89 -17.81 9.69
CA LYS A 202 -4.16 -17.09 10.75
C LYS A 202 -4.09 -17.90 12.05
N LEU A 203 -5.20 -18.53 12.46
CA LEU A 203 -5.23 -19.36 13.67
C LEU A 203 -4.36 -20.61 13.51
N ILE A 204 -4.40 -21.26 12.34
CA ILE A 204 -3.55 -22.41 12.04
C ILE A 204 -2.07 -22.00 12.09
N ILE A 205 -1.69 -20.92 11.41
CA ILE A 205 -0.30 -20.45 11.33
C ILE A 205 0.21 -20.03 12.71
N ASN A 206 -0.57 -19.28 13.49
CA ASN A 206 -0.17 -18.87 14.84
C ASN A 206 0.06 -20.06 15.80
N ASN A 207 -0.59 -21.20 15.56
CA ASN A 207 -0.35 -22.41 16.34
C ASN A 207 0.91 -23.17 15.88
N LEU A 208 1.32 -22.99 14.62
CA LEU A 208 2.48 -23.66 14.04
C LEU A 208 3.77 -22.83 14.14
N VAL A 209 3.66 -21.50 14.15
CA VAL A 209 4.79 -20.56 14.07
C VAL A 209 4.58 -19.40 15.05
N GLY A 210 5.56 -19.15 15.92
CA GLY A 210 5.58 -17.98 16.83
C GLY A 210 6.01 -16.69 16.12
N SER A 211 5.60 -15.53 16.66
CA SER A 211 5.88 -14.21 16.05
C SER A 211 7.10 -13.47 16.61
N ASP A 212 7.54 -13.76 17.84
CA ASP A 212 8.52 -12.93 18.55
C ASP A 212 9.62 -13.73 19.28
N GLU A 213 9.71 -15.05 19.04
CA GLU A 213 10.54 -15.93 19.88
C GLU A 213 12.06 -15.69 19.67
N ASN A 214 12.47 -15.13 18.52
CA ASN A 214 13.89 -15.04 18.14
C ASN A 214 14.41 -13.60 18.02
N ILE A 215 13.88 -12.64 18.78
CA ILE A 215 14.34 -11.24 18.71
C ILE A 215 15.67 -11.09 19.45
N LEU A 216 16.61 -10.34 18.84
CA LEU A 216 17.90 -10.05 19.46
C LEU A 216 17.73 -9.24 20.73
N ASN A 217 18.30 -9.73 21.84
CA ASN A 217 18.25 -9.10 23.15
C ASN A 217 19.49 -9.51 23.97
N LYS A 218 19.61 -8.97 25.19
CA LYS A 218 20.77 -9.20 26.07
C LYS A 218 21.06 -10.68 26.36
N ASN A 219 20.06 -11.56 26.33
CA ASN A 219 20.23 -12.98 26.66
C ASN A 219 20.80 -13.80 25.49
N ASN A 220 20.54 -13.41 24.23
CA ASN A 220 20.97 -14.14 23.04
C ASN A 220 22.00 -13.39 22.18
N LEU A 221 22.40 -12.19 22.60
CA LEU A 221 23.35 -11.34 21.87
C LEU A 221 24.72 -12.02 21.68
N ALA A 222 25.29 -12.60 22.73
CA ALA A 222 26.62 -13.21 22.67
C ALA A 222 26.66 -14.36 21.65
N ASP A 223 25.69 -15.28 21.73
CA ASP A 223 25.57 -16.43 20.82
C ASP A 223 25.35 -15.98 19.38
N PHE A 224 24.55 -14.92 19.19
CA PHE A 224 24.32 -14.34 17.86
C PHE A 224 25.60 -13.73 17.29
N LEU A 225 26.33 -12.94 18.07
CA LEU A 225 27.57 -12.31 17.63
C LEU A 225 28.65 -13.35 17.30
N GLU A 226 28.79 -14.39 18.13
CA GLU A 226 29.69 -15.52 17.87
C GLU A 226 29.30 -16.26 16.58
N LYS A 227 28.00 -16.53 16.38
CA LYS A 227 27.48 -17.17 15.15
C LYS A 227 27.87 -16.42 13.89
N TYR A 228 28.00 -15.10 13.94
CA TYR A 228 28.37 -14.27 12.79
C TYR A 228 29.84 -13.81 12.79
N ASN A 229 30.65 -14.26 13.76
CA ASN A 229 32.05 -13.85 13.92
C ASN A 229 32.21 -12.32 14.06
N ILE A 230 31.32 -11.70 14.84
CA ILE A 230 31.26 -10.26 15.08
C ILE A 230 31.49 -10.00 16.58
N SER A 231 32.06 -8.85 16.90
CA SER A 231 32.21 -8.32 18.26
C SER A 231 31.47 -6.99 18.42
N GLU A 232 31.22 -6.56 19.66
CA GLU A 232 30.59 -5.26 19.91
C GLU A 232 31.40 -4.07 19.37
N SER A 233 32.72 -4.22 19.24
CA SER A 233 33.60 -3.21 18.64
C SER A 233 33.44 -3.07 17.13
N ASP A 234 32.96 -4.12 16.46
CA ASP A 234 32.67 -4.08 15.01
C ASP A 234 31.37 -3.32 14.72
N ILE A 235 30.49 -3.16 15.72
CA ILE A 235 29.25 -2.40 15.61
C ILE A 235 29.55 -0.93 15.97
N PRO A 236 29.52 -0.01 14.97
CA PRO A 236 29.90 1.38 15.18
C PRO A 236 28.87 2.13 16.03
N GLU A 237 29.34 2.92 17.00
CA GLU A 237 28.50 3.71 17.93
C GLU A 237 27.56 4.70 17.23
N ASN A 238 28.06 5.42 16.22
CA ASN A 238 27.30 6.41 15.45
C ASN A 238 26.97 5.89 14.04
N GLY A 239 26.69 4.60 13.91
CA GLY A 239 26.57 3.98 12.60
C GLY A 239 25.71 2.74 12.62
N SER A 240 26.03 1.83 11.71
CA SER A 240 25.36 0.53 11.64
C SER A 240 26.21 -0.48 10.88
N LEU A 241 26.06 -1.75 11.22
CA LEU A 241 26.75 -2.87 10.55
C LEU A 241 25.73 -3.69 9.77
N VAL A 242 26.01 -4.02 8.51
CA VAL A 242 25.13 -4.86 7.69
C VAL A 242 25.68 -6.28 7.64
N ILE A 243 24.80 -7.25 7.87
CA ILE A 243 25.07 -8.69 7.79
C ILE A 243 24.04 -9.35 6.86
N ASN A 244 24.38 -10.51 6.32
CA ASN A 244 23.39 -11.37 5.66
C ASN A 244 23.14 -12.59 6.55
N LEU A 245 21.87 -12.87 6.86
CA LEU A 245 21.53 -14.02 7.68
C LEU A 245 21.89 -15.33 6.98
N LYS A 246 22.44 -16.29 7.72
CA LYS A 246 22.90 -17.58 7.13
C LYS A 246 21.76 -18.40 6.54
N ASN A 247 20.55 -18.32 7.12
CA ASN A 247 19.42 -19.17 6.74
C ASN A 247 18.74 -18.68 5.45
N THR A 248 18.55 -17.36 5.30
CA THR A 248 17.74 -16.77 4.24
C THR A 248 18.52 -15.84 3.30
N ASN A 249 19.80 -15.55 3.62
CA ASN A 249 20.61 -14.55 2.93
C ASN A 249 19.95 -13.16 2.88
N VAL A 250 19.08 -12.86 3.85
CA VAL A 250 18.41 -11.56 3.98
C VAL A 250 19.35 -10.56 4.66
N PRO A 251 19.47 -9.33 4.13
CA PRO A 251 20.29 -8.29 4.75
C PRO A 251 19.62 -7.75 6.02
N VAL A 252 20.38 -7.72 7.11
CA VAL A 252 19.98 -7.22 8.42
C VAL A 252 21.01 -6.20 8.90
N ARG A 253 20.56 -5.19 9.64
CA ARG A 253 21.38 -4.10 10.15
C ARG A 253 21.47 -4.17 11.67
N LEU A 254 22.68 -4.22 12.21
CA LEU A 254 22.95 -4.12 13.65
C LEU A 254 23.24 -2.66 14.02
N VAL A 255 22.62 -2.20 15.10
CA VAL A 255 22.78 -0.84 15.63
C VAL A 255 22.81 -0.86 17.15
N LYS A 256 23.38 0.19 17.75
CA LYS A 256 23.32 0.48 19.20
C LYS A 256 22.29 1.56 19.44
N LEU A 257 21.34 1.32 20.35
CA LEU A 257 20.29 2.28 20.69
C LEU A 257 20.84 3.37 21.63
N ASN A 258 20.54 4.62 21.31
CA ASN A 258 21.01 5.78 22.08
C ASN A 258 20.11 6.11 23.28
N ASP A 259 18.84 5.70 23.27
CA ASP A 259 17.87 5.90 24.34
C ASP A 259 17.82 4.75 25.36
N GLU A 260 18.52 3.64 25.08
CA GLU A 260 18.51 2.44 25.92
C GLU A 260 19.94 1.94 26.23
N GLU A 261 20.81 2.86 26.66
CA GLU A 261 22.15 2.56 27.19
C GLU A 261 23.03 1.70 26.26
N GLY A 262 22.92 1.91 24.94
CA GLY A 262 23.73 1.19 23.96
C GLY A 262 23.25 -0.24 23.64
N GLU A 263 22.02 -0.60 24.00
CA GLU A 263 21.44 -1.90 23.66
C GLU A 263 21.54 -2.19 22.16
N ILE A 264 22.08 -3.36 21.80
CA ILE A 264 22.27 -3.77 20.41
C ILE A 264 21.00 -4.47 19.91
N VAL A 265 20.52 -4.02 18.75
CA VAL A 265 19.33 -4.58 18.10
C VAL A 265 19.60 -4.88 16.62
N ALA A 266 18.85 -5.84 16.08
CA ALA A 266 18.88 -6.21 14.67
C ALA A 266 17.61 -5.67 13.99
N ILE A 267 17.79 -4.84 12.96
CA ILE A 267 16.71 -4.13 12.27
C ILE A 267 16.82 -4.23 10.75
N LYS A 268 15.71 -3.93 10.07
CA LYS A 268 15.62 -3.80 8.61
C LYS A 268 14.81 -2.56 8.23
N GLY A 269 15.18 -1.94 7.11
CA GLY A 269 14.57 -0.68 6.67
C GLY A 269 13.12 -0.87 6.25
N SER A 270 12.25 0.04 6.69
CA SER A 270 10.85 0.10 6.23
C SER A 270 10.73 0.84 4.88
N THR A 271 9.49 1.01 4.39
CA THR A 271 9.20 1.89 3.25
C THR A 271 9.35 3.37 3.60
N LEU A 272 9.19 3.72 4.89
CA LEU A 272 9.21 5.08 5.40
C LEU A 272 10.63 5.54 5.73
N SER A 273 10.95 6.76 5.33
CA SER A 273 12.25 7.36 5.60
C SER A 273 12.47 7.53 7.11
N GLY A 274 13.56 6.96 7.63
CA GLY A 274 13.93 7.08 9.05
C GLY A 274 13.22 6.10 9.98
N ILE A 275 12.42 5.17 9.46
CA ILE A 275 11.77 4.11 10.25
C ILE A 275 12.33 2.75 9.85
N TYR A 276 12.63 1.96 10.86
CA TYR A 276 13.12 0.59 10.76
C TYR A 276 12.29 -0.31 11.68
N TYR A 277 12.25 -1.59 11.36
CA TYR A 277 11.62 -2.61 12.19
C TYR A 277 12.68 -3.58 12.71
N GLU A 278 12.55 -4.00 13.95
CA GLU A 278 13.31 -5.17 14.44
C GLU A 278 12.95 -6.41 13.62
N VAL A 279 13.85 -7.40 13.60
CA VAL A 279 13.65 -8.62 12.82
C VAL A 279 13.77 -9.87 13.67
N ASP A 280 13.10 -10.94 13.23
CA ASP A 280 13.39 -12.29 13.68
C ASP A 280 14.82 -12.67 13.24
N THR A 281 15.66 -13.11 14.18
CA THR A 281 17.10 -13.33 13.91
C THR A 281 17.41 -14.59 13.10
N GLU A 282 16.43 -15.47 12.89
CA GLU A 282 16.59 -16.67 12.07
C GLU A 282 16.16 -16.42 10.63
N THR A 283 15.04 -15.71 10.43
CA THR A 283 14.41 -15.51 9.13
C THR A 283 14.74 -14.17 8.50
N GLY A 284 14.93 -13.13 9.33
CA GLY A 284 15.08 -11.74 8.91
C GLY A 284 13.77 -11.04 8.60
N TYR A 285 12.64 -11.63 9.00
CA TYR A 285 11.30 -11.07 8.80
C TYR A 285 11.06 -9.88 9.74
N GLU A 286 10.47 -8.80 9.22
CA GLU A 286 10.20 -7.57 9.96
C GLU A 286 9.09 -7.72 11.01
N ILE A 287 9.37 -7.29 12.25
CA ILE A 287 8.45 -7.27 13.39
C ILE A 287 7.87 -5.86 13.53
N LEU A 288 6.70 -5.64 12.93
CA LEU A 288 6.10 -4.30 12.76
C LEU A 288 5.74 -3.59 14.09
N SER A 289 5.55 -4.36 15.18
CA SER A 289 5.27 -3.83 16.52
C SER A 289 6.48 -3.16 17.17
N ARG A 290 7.70 -3.49 16.72
CA ARG A 290 8.97 -3.01 17.31
C ARG A 290 9.69 -2.12 16.32
N ARG A 291 9.54 -0.81 16.51
CA ARG A 291 10.05 0.21 15.60
C ARG A 291 11.29 0.85 16.19
N VAL A 292 12.24 1.16 15.31
CA VAL A 292 13.41 1.96 15.62
C VAL A 292 13.45 3.15 14.66
N PHE A 293 13.67 4.33 15.22
CA PHE A 293 13.74 5.60 14.50
C PHE A 293 15.19 5.99 14.31
N ARG A 294 15.51 6.47 13.11
CA ARG A 294 16.84 6.95 12.74
C ARG A 294 16.81 8.46 12.54
N THR A 295 17.63 9.16 13.31
CA THR A 295 17.81 10.61 13.22
C THR A 295 19.27 10.93 12.90
N GLU A 296 19.51 11.89 12.01
CA GLU A 296 20.82 12.50 11.76
C GLU A 296 20.87 13.94 12.28
N TYR A 297 21.83 14.25 13.14
CA TYR A 297 22.04 15.62 13.62
C TYR A 297 23.51 15.88 13.93
N ASN A 298 24.05 17.00 13.45
CA ASN A 298 25.47 17.38 13.61
C ASN A 298 26.44 16.24 13.25
N GLU A 299 26.26 15.64 12.06
CA GLU A 299 27.08 14.52 11.54
C GLU A 299 27.06 13.25 12.43
N LYS A 300 26.13 13.16 13.37
CA LYS A 300 25.90 11.97 14.20
C LYS A 300 24.58 11.31 13.85
N ILE A 301 24.57 9.98 13.95
CA ILE A 301 23.37 9.16 13.78
C ILE A 301 22.90 8.74 15.17
N TYR A 302 21.60 8.88 15.41
CA TYR A 302 20.92 8.44 16.60
C TYR A 302 19.85 7.41 16.23
N TRP A 303 19.77 6.33 17.02
CA TRP A 303 18.79 5.28 16.93
C TRP A 303 17.97 5.23 18.22
N THR A 304 16.65 5.30 18.10
CA THR A 304 15.75 5.36 19.26
C THR A 304 14.53 4.46 19.09
N ARG A 305 14.04 3.84 20.17
CA ARG A 305 12.75 3.12 20.22
C ARG A 305 11.61 4.06 20.59
N GLY A 306 11.86 5.05 21.46
CA GLY A 306 10.81 5.93 22.01
C GLY A 306 10.18 6.92 21.02
N GLY A 307 10.78 7.13 19.85
CA GLY A 307 10.31 8.08 18.84
C GLY A 307 11.43 8.82 18.13
N GLY A 308 11.15 9.40 16.97
CA GLY A 308 12.11 10.22 16.22
C GLY A 308 12.41 11.55 16.90
N LEU A 309 13.66 12.01 16.82
CA LEU A 309 14.07 13.32 17.34
C LEU A 309 13.74 14.44 16.34
N LYS A 310 13.04 15.48 16.80
CA LYS A 310 12.68 16.64 15.97
C LYS A 310 13.93 17.37 15.45
N GLY A 311 13.87 17.86 14.22
CA GLY A 311 14.93 18.66 13.58
C GLY A 311 16.10 17.86 12.98
N GLY A 312 16.22 16.55 13.26
CA GLY A 312 17.27 15.69 12.72
C GLY A 312 16.79 14.58 11.78
N GLN A 313 15.51 14.54 11.44
CA GLN A 313 15.03 13.62 10.41
C GLN A 313 15.40 14.12 9.00
N PRO A 314 15.51 13.23 7.99
CA PRO A 314 15.94 13.62 6.64
C PRO A 314 15.10 14.70 5.96
N PHE A 315 13.89 14.96 6.46
CA PHE A 315 12.97 15.99 5.99
C PHE A 315 12.70 16.97 7.14
N ASN A 316 13.41 18.09 7.14
CA ASN A 316 13.23 19.18 8.11
C ASN A 316 12.40 20.31 7.50
N PHE A 317 11.24 20.59 8.09
CA PHE A 317 10.32 21.65 7.66
C PHE A 317 10.52 22.97 8.42
N GLU A 318 11.26 22.98 9.54
CA GLU A 318 11.48 24.21 10.34
C GLU A 318 12.34 25.24 9.58
N GLY A 319 13.17 24.78 8.63
CA GLY A 319 13.98 25.66 7.78
C GLY A 319 13.26 26.20 6.54
N LEU A 320 11.98 25.85 6.35
CA LEU A 320 11.19 26.29 5.20
C LEU A 320 10.26 27.45 5.59
N ASP A 321 9.98 28.33 4.63
CA ASP A 321 9.06 29.46 4.82
C ASP A 321 7.59 28.99 4.76
N ILE A 322 7.19 28.21 5.76
CA ILE A 322 5.82 27.68 5.91
C ILE A 322 5.13 28.48 7.02
N PRO A 323 4.06 29.26 6.72
CA PRO A 323 3.42 30.11 7.71
C PRO A 323 2.85 29.35 8.92
N VAL A 324 2.34 28.14 8.69
CA VAL A 324 1.77 27.28 9.74
C VAL A 324 2.30 25.86 9.57
N TYR A 325 3.22 25.47 10.45
CA TYR A 325 3.73 24.11 10.57
C TYR A 325 3.75 23.69 12.04
N PHE A 326 3.12 22.56 12.36
CA PHE A 326 3.12 21.98 13.69
C PHE A 326 2.89 20.47 13.62
N ILE A 327 3.22 19.78 14.70
CA ILE A 327 2.90 18.36 14.87
C ILE A 327 1.54 18.26 15.53
N ASP A 328 0.60 17.60 14.85
CA ASP A 328 -0.72 17.33 15.39
C ASP A 328 -0.65 16.36 16.57
N LYS A 329 -1.59 16.49 17.51
CA LYS A 329 -1.65 15.67 18.72
C LYS A 329 -2.90 14.79 18.68
N PRO A 330 -2.77 13.46 18.84
CA PRO A 330 -3.92 12.58 18.85
C PRO A 330 -4.76 12.75 20.13
N TYR A 331 -5.95 12.17 20.14
CA TYR A 331 -6.85 12.20 21.31
C TYR A 331 -6.18 11.72 22.60
N SER A 332 -5.30 10.71 22.54
CA SER A 332 -4.58 10.20 23.72
C SER A 332 -3.64 11.21 24.40
N GLU A 333 -3.23 12.24 23.69
CA GLU A 333 -2.38 13.34 24.21
C GLU A 333 -3.21 14.55 24.66
N LEU A 334 -4.53 14.50 24.49
CA LEU A 334 -5.46 15.57 24.83
C LEU A 334 -6.27 15.20 26.08
N ALA A 335 -6.34 16.11 27.05
CA ALA A 335 -7.07 15.89 28.30
C ALA A 335 -8.60 15.87 28.14
N SER A 336 -9.14 16.15 26.95
CA SER A 336 -10.54 16.53 26.73
C SER A 336 -11.49 15.40 26.34
N SER A 337 -11.02 14.22 25.93
CA SER A 337 -11.88 13.15 25.41
C SER A 337 -11.82 11.89 26.28
N VAL A 338 -12.78 11.73 27.20
CA VAL A 338 -12.85 10.54 28.08
C VAL A 338 -13.04 9.26 27.26
N GLU A 339 -13.94 9.30 26.26
CA GLU A 339 -14.28 8.13 25.43
C GLU A 339 -13.17 7.76 24.43
N LEU A 340 -12.43 8.75 23.92
CA LEU A 340 -11.37 8.54 22.91
C LEU A 340 -9.95 8.66 23.51
N SER A 341 -9.82 8.64 24.84
CA SER A 341 -8.56 8.86 25.56
C SER A 341 -7.44 7.85 25.24
N PHE A 342 -7.76 6.71 24.63
CA PHE A 342 -6.78 5.70 24.21
C PHE A 342 -6.48 5.73 22.70
N VAL A 343 -7.19 6.56 21.93
CA VAL A 343 -7.04 6.64 20.47
C VAL A 343 -5.80 7.47 20.13
N ASN A 344 -4.81 6.83 19.51
CA ASN A 344 -3.51 7.42 19.18
C ASN A 344 -3.27 7.57 17.67
N ASP A 345 -4.26 7.24 16.84
CA ASP A 345 -4.21 7.22 15.37
C ASP A 345 -5.24 8.17 14.73
N ASP A 346 -5.94 8.99 15.53
CA ASP A 346 -6.88 10.02 15.07
C ASP A 346 -6.79 11.30 15.94
N SER A 347 -7.28 12.42 15.41
CA SER A 347 -7.23 13.72 16.08
C SER A 347 -8.44 14.61 15.77
N PRO A 348 -8.78 15.56 16.66
CA PRO A 348 -9.85 16.52 16.42
C PRO A 348 -9.44 17.70 15.50
N LEU A 349 -8.38 17.55 14.69
CA LEU A 349 -7.79 18.65 13.92
C LEU A 349 -8.77 19.31 12.95
N LEU A 350 -9.60 18.51 12.29
CA LEU A 350 -10.52 18.97 11.24
C LEU A 350 -11.99 18.70 11.57
N PHE A 351 -12.27 17.91 12.62
CA PHE A 351 -13.62 17.47 12.96
C PHE A 351 -13.82 17.40 14.48
N PRO A 352 -14.98 17.82 15.02
CA PRO A 352 -16.12 18.41 14.29
C PRO A 352 -15.91 19.87 13.88
N GLU A 353 -15.01 20.57 14.57
CA GLU A 353 -14.66 21.95 14.29
C GLU A 353 -13.24 22.03 13.76
N MET A 354 -13.05 22.66 12.61
CA MET A 354 -11.73 22.84 12.01
C MET A 354 -10.87 23.77 12.87
N ASP A 355 -9.66 23.33 13.20
CA ASP A 355 -8.70 24.06 14.02
C ASP A 355 -8.49 25.51 13.55
N SER A 356 -8.50 26.45 14.49
CA SER A 356 -8.41 27.88 14.22
C SER A 356 -7.06 28.33 13.64
N ARG A 357 -6.02 27.49 13.77
CA ARG A 357 -4.69 27.73 13.19
C ARG A 357 -4.65 27.46 11.69
N LEU A 358 -5.60 26.71 11.15
CA LEU A 358 -5.64 26.33 9.75
C LEU A 358 -6.56 27.26 8.93
N PRO A 359 -6.19 27.63 7.69
CA PRO A 359 -7.09 28.35 6.80
C PRO A 359 -8.25 27.43 6.39
N LYS A 360 -9.47 27.99 6.38
CA LYS A 360 -10.66 27.23 5.94
C LYS A 360 -10.63 27.01 4.42
N PRO A 361 -11.00 25.82 3.93
CA PRO A 361 -11.07 25.53 2.51
C PRO A 361 -12.16 26.35 1.83
N THR A 362 -11.99 26.67 0.54
CA THR A 362 -13.03 27.28 -0.28
C THR A 362 -14.17 26.27 -0.51
N PRO A 363 -15.45 26.66 -0.39
CA PRO A 363 -16.57 25.77 -0.65
C PRO A 363 -16.58 25.23 -2.09
N GLU A 364 -16.98 23.95 -2.26
CA GLU A 364 -17.02 23.28 -3.56
C GLU A 364 -17.91 23.99 -4.59
N LEU A 365 -19.05 24.53 -4.16
CA LEU A 365 -19.96 25.26 -5.06
C LEU A 365 -19.35 26.55 -5.60
N ASP A 366 -18.53 27.23 -4.79
CA ASP A 366 -17.85 28.46 -5.20
C ASP A 366 -16.74 28.14 -6.20
N ILE A 367 -15.94 27.09 -5.94
CA ILE A 367 -14.92 26.59 -6.88
C ILE A 367 -15.56 26.23 -8.23
N LYS A 368 -16.70 25.53 -8.20
CA LYS A 368 -17.43 25.17 -9.42
C LYS A 368 -17.97 26.39 -10.16
N TYR A 369 -18.42 27.42 -9.44
CA TYR A 369 -18.87 28.67 -10.02
C TYR A 369 -17.71 29.44 -10.69
N TYR A 370 -16.56 29.54 -10.02
CA TYR A 370 -15.37 30.21 -10.57
C TYR A 370 -14.85 29.51 -11.82
N SER A 371 -14.72 28.17 -11.78
CA SER A 371 -14.26 27.38 -12.93
C SER A 371 -15.24 27.40 -14.11
N SER A 372 -16.55 27.46 -13.86
CA SER A 372 -17.56 27.58 -14.93
C SER A 372 -17.57 28.97 -15.59
N ASN A 373 -17.19 30.00 -14.83
CA ASN A 373 -17.13 31.40 -15.27
C ASN A 373 -15.69 31.89 -15.37
N LEU A 374 -14.80 31.05 -15.92
CA LEU A 374 -13.35 31.25 -15.89
C LEU A 374 -12.90 32.61 -16.44
N SER A 375 -13.63 33.21 -17.39
CA SER A 375 -13.30 34.53 -17.93
C SER A 375 -13.25 35.64 -16.87
N SER A 376 -14.07 35.52 -15.83
CA SER A 376 -14.19 36.51 -14.75
C SER A 376 -13.27 36.23 -13.57
N PHE A 377 -12.90 34.96 -13.36
CA PHE A 377 -12.20 34.48 -12.16
C PHE A 377 -10.87 33.79 -12.48
N LYS A 378 -10.28 34.08 -13.64
CA LYS A 378 -9.09 33.38 -14.15
C LYS A 378 -7.90 33.43 -13.19
N GLU A 379 -7.70 34.57 -12.55
CA GLU A 379 -6.57 34.83 -11.64
C GLU A 379 -7.00 34.80 -10.16
N ASP A 380 -8.28 34.52 -9.90
CA ASP A 380 -8.81 34.41 -8.55
C ASP A 380 -8.31 33.11 -7.91
N THR A 381 -8.14 33.14 -6.59
CA THR A 381 -7.50 32.05 -5.84
C THR A 381 -8.52 31.28 -5.01
N VAL A 382 -8.23 30.00 -4.80
CA VAL A 382 -9.01 29.10 -3.94
C VAL A 382 -8.08 28.39 -2.96
N ILE A 383 -8.60 28.03 -1.80
CA ILE A 383 -7.88 27.30 -0.75
C ILE A 383 -8.34 25.84 -0.79
N LEU A 384 -7.40 24.93 -0.96
CA LEU A 384 -7.63 23.47 -1.04
C LEU A 384 -6.87 22.74 0.06
N MET A 385 -7.33 21.53 0.39
CA MET A 385 -6.69 20.62 1.34
C MET A 385 -6.31 19.33 0.65
N ARG A 386 -5.23 18.68 1.11
CA ARG A 386 -4.78 17.39 0.60
C ARG A 386 -3.95 16.65 1.64
N GLY A 387 -4.27 15.39 1.90
CA GLY A 387 -3.36 14.48 2.61
C GLY A 387 -2.25 13.99 1.66
N THR A 388 -1.00 14.04 2.10
CA THR A 388 0.18 13.56 1.35
C THR A 388 1.11 12.76 2.27
N THR A 389 2.09 12.06 1.69
CA THR A 389 3.16 11.34 2.42
C THR A 389 4.08 12.27 3.21
#